data_AF-A0A532C6U6-F1
#
_entry.id   AF-A0A532C6U6-F1
#
_cell.length_a   1.000
_cell.length_b   1.000
_cell.length_c   1.000
_cell.angle_alpha   90.00
_cell.angle_beta   90.00
_cell.angle_gamma   90.00
#
_symmetry.space_group_name_H-M   'P 1'
#
loop_
_entity.id
_entity.type
_entity.pdbx_description
1 polymer ?
#
loop_
_entity_poly.entity_id
_entity_poly.type
_entity_poly.pdbx_seq_one_letter_code
_entity_poly.pdbx_strand_id
1 'polypeptide(L)'
;MYGLKPDVDLSFFVGRELTQVSVAPYNIQFNFDGPVSPSPSVVQSLVSLTVQSRVEHSSKGVVKEWDGDENMPLSAASLLGLLGSSVVSVQGVPDGTLTLEFSNGDLVRVFDTEGYEAYQICNEGKSIYV
;
A
#
# COMPACT_ATOMS: atom_id res chain seq x y z
N MET A 1 -6.90 16.64 4.17
CA MET A 1 -5.66 16.01 4.61
C MET A 1 -5.72 15.79 6.10
N TYR A 2 -5.96 14.54 6.49
CA TYR A 2 -5.94 14.12 7.89
C TYR A 2 -4.51 13.79 8.34
N GLY A 3 -3.62 13.55 7.37
CA GLY A 3 -2.22 13.27 7.57
C GLY A 3 -1.98 11.91 8.20
N LEU A 4 -0.75 11.43 8.07
CA LEU A 4 -0.30 10.26 8.80
C LEU A 4 0.36 10.73 10.09
N LYS A 5 -0.17 10.27 11.23
CA LYS A 5 0.39 10.64 12.54
C LYS A 5 1.87 10.23 12.61
N PRO A 6 2.77 11.12 13.07
CA PRO A 6 4.21 10.88 13.03
C PRO A 6 4.67 9.68 13.85
N ASP A 7 3.91 9.30 14.88
CA ASP A 7 4.24 8.18 15.78
C ASP A 7 3.56 6.86 15.38
N VAL A 8 2.97 6.77 14.19
CA VAL A 8 2.39 5.52 13.69
C VAL A 8 3.52 4.54 13.38
N ASP A 9 3.52 3.42 14.09
CA ASP A 9 4.40 2.31 13.78
C ASP A 9 3.95 1.66 12.46
N LEU A 10 4.74 1.82 11.40
CA LEU A 10 4.56 1.18 10.10
C LEU A 10 5.51 0.00 9.88
N SER A 11 6.38 -0.30 10.85
CA SER A 11 7.44 -1.32 10.69
C SER A 11 6.89 -2.72 10.39
N PHE A 12 5.61 -2.96 10.67
CA PHE A 12 4.90 -4.20 10.34
C PHE A 12 4.82 -4.51 8.84
N PHE A 13 5.04 -3.54 7.95
CA PHE A 13 5.19 -3.77 6.51
C PHE A 13 6.51 -4.43 6.15
N VAL A 14 7.60 -4.16 6.89
CA VAL A 14 8.94 -4.60 6.51
C VAL A 14 9.01 -6.14 6.58
N GLY A 15 9.50 -6.74 5.50
CA GLY A 15 9.58 -8.18 5.29
C GLY A 15 8.31 -8.81 4.74
N ARG A 16 7.20 -8.07 4.61
CA ARG A 16 5.93 -8.59 4.07
C ARG A 16 5.97 -8.68 2.56
N GLU A 17 5.60 -9.83 2.01
CA GLU A 17 5.48 -10.06 0.58
C GLU A 17 4.12 -9.56 0.08
N LEU A 18 4.11 -8.81 -1.02
CA LEU A 18 2.87 -8.46 -1.70
C LEU A 18 2.34 -9.67 -2.47
N THR A 19 1.21 -10.22 -2.03
CA THR A 19 0.63 -11.46 -2.59
C THR A 19 -0.52 -11.19 -3.54
N GLN A 20 -1.19 -10.04 -3.43
CA GLN A 20 -2.29 -9.67 -4.29
C GLN A 20 -2.38 -8.15 -4.48
N VAL A 21 -2.74 -7.76 -5.69
CA VAL A 21 -3.19 -6.40 -6.02
C VAL A 21 -4.57 -6.52 -6.65
N SER A 22 -5.55 -5.87 -6.04
CA SER A 22 -6.90 -5.72 -6.59
C SER A 22 -7.06 -4.32 -7.14
N VAL A 23 -7.52 -4.19 -8.38
CA VAL A 23 -7.82 -2.90 -9.00
C VAL A 23 -9.32 -2.86 -9.25
N ALA A 24 -10.02 -1.98 -8.54
CA ALA A 24 -11.42 -1.64 -8.76
C ALA A 24 -11.51 -0.23 -9.38
N PRO A 25 -12.69 0.22 -9.85
CA PRO A 25 -12.81 1.56 -10.42
C PRO A 25 -12.30 2.67 -9.49
N TYR A 26 -12.69 2.63 -8.21
CA TYR A 26 -12.38 3.72 -7.27
C TYR A 26 -11.25 3.41 -6.28
N ASN A 27 -10.69 2.21 -6.34
CA ASN A 27 -9.68 1.83 -5.37
C ASN A 27 -8.70 0.80 -5.89
N ILE A 28 -7.53 0.81 -5.26
CA ILE A 28 -6.53 -0.23 -5.40
C ILE A 28 -6.28 -0.81 -4.01
N GLN A 29 -6.30 -2.13 -3.90
CA GLN A 29 -5.98 -2.81 -2.67
C GLN A 29 -4.72 -3.66 -2.84
N PHE A 30 -3.72 -3.38 -2.01
CA PHE A 30 -2.54 -4.20 -1.82
C PHE A 30 -2.79 -5.14 -0.64
N ASN A 31 -2.62 -6.45 -0.84
CA ASN A 31 -2.66 -7.42 0.24
C ASN A 31 -1.31 -8.09 0.36
N PHE A 32 -0.80 -8.06 1.59
CA PHE A 32 0.48 -8.65 1.93
C PHE A 32 0.27 -9.94 2.71
N ASP A 33 1.28 -10.80 2.68
CA ASP A 33 1.27 -12.01 3.47
C ASP A 33 1.15 -11.73 4.98
N GLY A 34 0.56 -12.67 5.69
CA GLY A 34 0.52 -12.63 7.15
C GLY A 34 1.68 -13.40 7.77
N PRO A 35 2.03 -13.11 9.04
CA PRO A 35 2.95 -13.98 9.76
C PRO A 35 2.36 -15.39 9.76
N VAL A 36 3.16 -16.37 9.33
CA VAL A 36 2.77 -17.78 9.40
C VAL A 36 2.59 -18.10 10.87
N SER A 37 1.35 -18.18 11.32
CA SER A 37 1.09 -18.69 12.66
C SER A 37 1.53 -20.14 12.71
N PRO A 38 2.29 -20.57 13.74
CA PRO A 38 2.64 -21.97 13.92
C PRO A 38 1.41 -22.84 14.22
N SER A 39 0.26 -22.22 14.52
CA SER A 39 -1.00 -22.93 14.73
C SER A 39 -1.88 -22.85 13.48
N PRO A 40 -2.28 -23.99 12.88
CA PRO A 40 -3.14 -24.05 11.70
C PRO A 40 -4.57 -23.51 11.93
N SER A 41 -4.89 -23.11 13.16
CA SER A 41 -6.20 -22.55 13.56
C SER A 41 -6.22 -21.01 13.63
N VAL A 42 -5.09 -20.35 13.43
CA VAL A 42 -5.01 -18.88 13.46
C VAL A 42 -5.07 -18.37 12.03
N VAL A 43 -6.08 -17.54 11.77
CA VAL A 43 -6.22 -16.79 10.52
C VAL A 43 -4.93 -16.00 10.29
N GLN A 44 -4.32 -16.14 9.12
CA GLN A 44 -3.14 -15.36 8.74
C GLN A 44 -3.47 -13.87 8.94
N SER A 45 -2.65 -13.15 9.73
CA SER A 45 -2.82 -11.71 9.92
C SER A 45 -2.51 -10.99 8.61
N LEU A 46 -3.54 -10.71 7.81
CA LEU A 46 -3.38 -10.01 6.54
C LEU A 46 -3.12 -8.53 6.80
N VAL A 47 -1.95 -8.06 6.36
CA VAL A 47 -1.70 -6.62 6.22
C VAL A 47 -2.28 -6.20 4.87
N SER A 48 -3.08 -5.13 4.86
CA SER A 48 -3.61 -4.58 3.61
C SER A 48 -3.54 -3.05 3.59
N LEU A 49 -3.39 -2.52 2.38
CA LEU A 49 -3.40 -1.10 2.08
C LEU A 49 -4.42 -0.87 0.97
N THR A 50 -5.48 -0.13 1.27
CA THR A 50 -6.50 0.27 0.31
C THR A 50 -6.31 1.73 -0.02
N VAL A 51 -6.07 2.04 -1.29
CA VAL A 51 -5.85 3.40 -1.79
C VAL A 51 -7.08 3.82 -2.59
N GLN A 52 -7.64 4.98 -2.28
CA GLN A 52 -8.79 5.58 -2.96
C GLN A 52 -8.41 6.91 -3.66
N SER A 53 -7.15 7.31 -3.54
CA SER A 53 -6.60 8.55 -4.08
C SER A 53 -5.46 8.24 -5.07
N ARG A 54 -4.44 9.10 -5.08
CA ARG A 54 -3.28 9.01 -5.94
C ARG A 54 -2.26 8.00 -5.41
N VAL A 55 -1.73 7.18 -6.32
CA VAL A 55 -0.57 6.32 -6.12
C VAL A 55 0.44 6.51 -7.26
N GLU A 56 1.71 6.63 -6.90
CA GLU A 56 2.84 6.58 -7.83
C GLU A 56 3.59 5.26 -7.68
N HIS A 57 3.99 4.69 -8.80
CA HIS A 57 4.89 3.54 -8.88
C HIS A 57 6.12 3.93 -9.69
N SER A 58 7.29 3.90 -9.06
CA SER A 58 8.58 4.14 -9.69
C SER A 58 9.35 2.84 -9.87
N SER A 59 9.61 2.47 -11.11
CA SER A 59 10.42 1.30 -11.47
C SER A 59 11.49 1.67 -12.49
N LYS A 60 12.75 1.38 -12.17
CA LYS A 60 13.92 1.65 -13.04
C LYS A 60 13.98 3.09 -13.57
N GLY A 61 13.60 4.06 -12.72
CA GLY A 61 13.58 5.49 -13.07
C GLY A 61 12.38 5.95 -13.89
N VAL A 62 11.43 5.06 -14.20
CA VAL A 62 10.16 5.41 -14.84
C VAL A 62 9.08 5.49 -13.77
N VAL A 63 8.41 6.64 -13.69
CA VAL A 63 7.28 6.86 -12.78
C VAL A 63 5.97 6.70 -13.55
N LYS A 64 5.07 5.90 -13.00
CA LYS A 64 3.68 5.74 -13.46
C LYS A 64 2.75 6.11 -12.32
N GLU A 65 1.58 6.63 -12.66
CA GLU A 65 0.62 7.16 -11.70
C GLU A 65 -0.77 6.62 -11.98
N TRP A 66 -1.52 6.36 -10.92
CA TRP A 66 -2.98 6.29 -10.91
C TRP A 66 -3.48 7.34 -9.93
N ASP A 67 -4.44 8.15 -10.35
CA ASP A 67 -4.89 9.37 -9.66
C ASP A 67 -6.29 9.23 -9.03
N GLY A 68 -6.84 8.02 -9.00
CA GLY A 68 -8.21 7.76 -8.56
C GLY A 68 -9.25 7.77 -9.67
N ASP A 69 -8.89 7.99 -10.94
CA ASP A 69 -9.85 8.01 -12.05
C ASP A 69 -10.44 6.61 -12.31
N GLU A 70 -11.74 6.49 -12.06
CA GLU A 70 -12.58 5.32 -12.30
C GLU A 70 -12.56 4.83 -13.75
N ASN A 71 -12.26 5.72 -14.69
CA ASN A 71 -12.27 5.43 -16.12
C ASN A 71 -10.93 4.89 -16.61
N MET A 72 -9.89 4.92 -15.77
CA MET A 72 -8.53 4.51 -16.13
C MET A 72 -7.90 3.48 -15.17
N PRO A 73 -8.57 2.37 -14.80
CA PRO A 73 -7.99 1.37 -13.93
C PRO A 73 -6.71 0.73 -14.51
N LEU A 74 -6.52 0.77 -15.83
CA LEU A 74 -5.31 0.26 -16.48
C LEU A 74 -4.06 1.09 -16.19
N SER A 75 -4.16 2.34 -15.73
CA SER A 75 -2.97 3.11 -15.33
C SER A 75 -2.31 2.52 -14.07
N ALA A 76 -3.10 1.83 -13.24
CA ALA A 76 -2.63 1.06 -12.08
C ALA A 76 -1.93 -0.27 -12.44
N ALA A 77 -2.02 -0.75 -13.69
CA ALA A 77 -1.54 -2.08 -14.09
C ALA A 77 -0.05 -2.30 -13.83
N SER A 78 0.73 -1.22 -13.75
CA SER A 78 2.16 -1.31 -13.41
C SER A 78 2.43 -1.89 -12.02
N LEU A 79 1.49 -1.74 -11.08
CA LEU A 79 1.60 -2.23 -9.70
C LEU A 79 1.61 -3.76 -9.63
N LEU A 80 1.11 -4.46 -10.66
CA LEU A 80 1.18 -5.92 -10.75
C LEU A 80 2.63 -6.43 -10.80
N GLY A 81 3.59 -5.60 -11.22
CA GLY A 81 5.01 -5.95 -11.23
C GLY A 81 5.63 -6.12 -9.83
N LEU A 82 4.92 -5.70 -8.78
CA LEU A 82 5.36 -5.80 -7.39
C LEU A 82 4.99 -7.14 -6.75
N LEU A 83 4.12 -7.95 -7.39
CA LEU A 83 3.69 -9.24 -6.85
C LEU A 83 4.88 -10.17 -6.60
N GLY A 84 4.92 -10.79 -5.42
CA GLY A 84 6.03 -11.62 -4.96
C GLY A 84 7.25 -10.84 -4.46
N SER A 85 7.20 -9.51 -4.44
CA SER A 85 8.26 -8.68 -3.85
C SER A 85 7.91 -8.33 -2.41
N SER A 86 8.88 -8.47 -1.50
CA SER A 86 8.75 -8.03 -0.12
C SER A 86 9.06 -6.55 0.06
N VAL A 87 8.39 -5.88 1.00
CA VAL A 87 8.75 -4.51 1.42
C VAL A 87 10.05 -4.56 2.22
N VAL A 88 11.02 -3.74 1.85
CA VAL A 88 12.33 -3.61 2.52
C VAL A 88 12.45 -2.34 3.36
N SER A 89 11.71 -1.30 3.01
CA SER A 89 11.63 -0.06 3.79
C SER A 89 10.25 0.57 3.67
N VAL A 90 9.85 1.31 4.71
CA VAL A 90 8.58 2.02 4.77
C VAL A 90 8.80 3.36 5.45
N GLN A 91 8.22 4.42 4.88
CA GLN A 91 8.29 5.76 5.43
C GLN A 91 6.92 6.43 5.34
N GLY A 92 6.45 6.91 6.49
CA GLY A 92 5.35 7.85 6.57
C GLY A 92 5.88 9.26 6.83
N VAL A 93 5.35 10.28 6.17
CA VAL A 93 5.71 11.69 6.45
C VAL A 93 4.47 12.49 6.88
N PRO A 94 4.63 13.62 7.58
CA PRO A 94 3.51 14.35 8.19
C PRO A 94 2.45 14.88 7.21
N ASP A 95 2.79 15.02 5.92
CA ASP A 95 1.83 15.40 4.89
C ASP A 95 0.84 14.28 4.51
N GLY A 96 1.01 13.08 5.10
CA GLY A 96 0.18 11.91 4.83
C GLY A 96 0.73 11.00 3.74
N THR A 97 1.85 11.33 3.11
CA THR A 97 2.46 10.45 2.11
C THR A 97 3.07 9.21 2.76
N LEU A 98 2.66 8.03 2.27
CA LEU A 98 3.25 6.74 2.59
C LEU A 98 4.16 6.31 1.43
N THR A 99 5.41 5.97 1.73
CA THR A 99 6.36 5.38 0.77
C THR A 99 6.71 3.96 1.19
N LEU A 100 6.58 3.01 0.26
CA LEU A 100 7.02 1.62 0.39
C LEU A 100 8.14 1.36 -0.62
N GLU A 101 9.27 0.83 -0.16
CA GLU A 101 10.32 0.30 -1.01
C GLU A 101 10.26 -1.22 -1.04
N PHE A 102 10.34 -1.78 -2.24
CA PHE A 102 10.26 -3.21 -2.46
C PHE A 102 11.64 -3.81 -2.77
N SER A 103 11.80 -5.09 -2.45
CA SER A 103 13.02 -5.89 -2.66
C SER A 103 13.46 -6.01 -4.12
N ASN A 104 12.57 -5.75 -5.07
CA ASN A 104 12.89 -5.65 -6.49
C ASN A 104 13.49 -4.27 -6.90
N GLY A 105 13.60 -3.34 -5.95
CA GLY A 105 14.12 -1.98 -6.13
C GLY A 105 13.06 -0.94 -6.55
N ASP A 106 11.80 -1.33 -6.66
CA ASP A 106 10.71 -0.42 -7.00
C ASP A 106 10.20 0.34 -5.77
N LEU A 107 9.60 1.51 -6.02
CA LEU A 107 8.99 2.35 -4.99
C LEU A 107 7.51 2.57 -5.27
N VAL A 108 6.68 2.50 -4.23
CA VAL A 108 5.28 2.92 -4.24
C VAL A 108 5.11 4.11 -3.31
N ARG A 109 4.49 5.18 -3.79
CA ARG A 109 4.07 6.33 -2.98
C ARG A 109 2.56 6.48 -3.02
N VAL A 110 1.93 6.56 -1.87
CA VAL A 110 0.51 6.82 -1.71
C VAL A 110 0.34 8.19 -1.07
N PHE A 111 -0.51 9.03 -1.65
CA PHE A 111 -0.64 10.44 -1.26
C PHE A 111 -1.95 10.68 -0.51
N ASP A 112 -1.86 11.46 0.57
CA ASP A 112 -3.03 12.15 1.15
C ASP A 112 -3.37 13.34 0.24
N THR A 113 -4.49 13.25 -0.47
CA THR A 113 -4.98 14.31 -1.35
C THR A 113 -6.24 14.94 -0.76
N GLU A 114 -6.54 16.19 -1.08
CA GLU A 114 -7.78 16.83 -0.63
C GLU A 114 -9.02 16.05 -1.08
N GLY A 115 -9.91 15.74 -0.13
CA GLY A 115 -11.07 14.88 -0.35
C GLY A 115 -11.49 14.14 0.92
N TYR A 116 -12.03 12.93 0.73
CA TYR A 116 -12.35 11.97 1.81
C TYR A 116 -11.09 11.20 2.26
N GLU A 117 -11.25 10.02 2.86
CA GLU A 117 -10.16 9.10 3.23
C GLU A 117 -9.36 8.68 1.98
N ALA A 118 -8.12 9.14 1.87
CA ALA A 118 -7.22 8.88 0.75
C ALA A 118 -6.74 7.43 0.74
N TYR A 119 -6.44 6.87 1.92
CA TYR A 119 -6.11 5.46 2.04
C TYR A 119 -6.36 4.91 3.45
N GLN A 120 -6.50 3.59 3.50
CA GLN A 120 -6.66 2.82 4.71
C GLN A 120 -5.56 1.75 4.81
N ILE A 121 -4.92 1.66 5.96
CA ILE A 121 -4.03 0.56 6.32
C ILE A 121 -4.75 -0.32 7.34
N CYS A 122 -4.84 -1.62 7.08
CA CYS A 122 -5.35 -2.60 8.03
C CYS A 122 -4.26 -3.59 8.43
N ASN A 123 -4.05 -3.76 9.72
CA ASN A 123 -3.11 -4.71 10.30
C ASN A 123 -3.75 -5.39 11.53
N GLU A 124 -3.95 -6.70 11.49
CA GLU A 124 -4.53 -7.50 12.58
C GLU A 124 -5.86 -6.94 13.13
N GLY A 125 -6.72 -6.40 12.25
CA GLY A 125 -7.99 -5.78 12.63
C GLY A 125 -7.90 -4.36 13.18
N LYS A 126 -6.69 -3.78 13.26
CA LYS A 126 -6.50 -2.35 13.52
C LYS A 126 -6.45 -1.60 12.20
N SER A 127 -7.29 -0.56 12.07
CA SER A 127 -7.31 0.31 10.89
C SER A 127 -6.69 1.66 11.20
N ILE A 128 -5.86 2.14 10.29
CA ILE A 128 -5.38 3.52 10.20
C ILE A 128 -6.02 4.11 8.95
N TYR A 129 -6.62 5.29 9.08
CA TYR A 129 -7.25 6.02 7.98
C TYR A 129 -6.50 7.35 7.81
N VAL A 130 -6.19 7.69 6.57
CA VAL A 130 -5.54 8.94 6.15
C VAL A 130 -6.37 9.54 5.04
#